data_AF-A0A7C5JBY1-F1
#
_entry.id   AF-A0A7C5JBY1-F1
#
_cell.length_a   1.000
_cell.length_b   1.000
_cell.length_c   1.000
_cell.angle_alpha   90.00
_cell.angle_beta   90.00
_cell.angle_gamma   90.00
#
_symmetry.space_group_name_H-M   'P 1'
#
loop_
_entity.id
_entity.type
_entity.pdbx_description
1 polymer ?
#
loop_
_entity_poly.entity_id
_entity_poly.type
_entity_poly.pdbx_seq_one_letter_code
_entity_poly.pdbx_strand_id
1 'polypeptide(L)'
;MGLLLDILETLVLTLRDVLPIAAIIFGMQFLVIRRPVPNLRRVLLGFLFVLLGLALFLVGLEKALFPLGKIMAQQLTDPAFLAASLDSVGELLQWHHYKWVYLFAFAIGFATTLAEPSLLAVAIKANEVSGGAIGVVGLRVAVALGVAVGIALGAYRIVTGLPLENFIIVGYVVVMAQTLFAPKMIIALAYDSGGVTTSTVTVPLVTALGLGLASTVPGRSALLDGFGLIAFASLFPIMAVLGYAQLSQWKARRQQVAQQSRENE
;
A
#
# COMPACT_ATOMS: atom_id res chain seq x y z
N MET A 1 15.91 1.65 -30.34
CA MET A 1 14.58 1.79 -30.97
C MET A 1 13.46 1.26 -30.08
N GLY A 2 13.60 0.08 -29.44
CA GLY A 2 12.53 -0.53 -28.62
C GLY A 2 12.06 0.32 -27.42
N LEU A 3 12.98 0.84 -26.60
CA LEU A 3 12.60 1.58 -25.38
C LEU A 3 11.79 2.86 -25.65
N LEU A 4 12.03 3.53 -26.77
CA LEU A 4 11.29 4.74 -27.13
C LEU A 4 9.88 4.40 -27.64
N LEU A 5 9.72 3.26 -28.32
CA LEU A 5 8.41 2.73 -28.70
C LEU A 5 7.63 2.27 -27.46
N ASP A 6 8.28 1.57 -26.52
CA ASP A 6 7.66 1.13 -25.25
C ASP A 6 7.14 2.33 -24.45
N ILE A 7 7.90 3.43 -24.38
CA ILE A 7 7.46 4.67 -23.71
C ILE A 7 6.25 5.29 -24.41
N LEU A 8 6.26 5.35 -25.76
CA LEU A 8 5.14 5.92 -26.52
C LEU A 8 3.87 5.07 -26.38
N GLU A 9 4.00 3.75 -26.44
CA GLU A 9 2.88 2.82 -26.26
C GLU A 9 2.31 2.95 -24.84
N THR A 10 3.18 2.94 -23.82
CA THR A 10 2.78 3.13 -22.42
C THR A 10 2.10 4.49 -22.22
N LEU A 11 2.58 5.55 -22.88
CA LEU A 11 1.95 6.88 -22.81
C LEU A 11 0.53 6.88 -23.41
N VAL A 12 0.32 6.20 -24.54
CA VAL A 12 -1.01 6.07 -25.16
C VAL A 12 -1.96 5.27 -24.26
N LEU A 13 -1.50 4.17 -23.68
CA LEU A 13 -2.26 3.37 -22.72
C LEU A 13 -2.63 4.20 -21.49
N THR A 14 -1.66 4.89 -20.91
CA THR A 14 -1.86 5.77 -19.76
C THR A 14 -2.87 6.87 -20.07
N LEU A 15 -2.80 7.47 -21.27
CA LEU A 15 -3.76 8.49 -21.70
C LEU A 15 -5.18 7.91 -21.77
N ARG A 16 -5.34 6.71 -22.34
CA ARG A 16 -6.63 6.00 -22.41
C ARG A 16 -7.18 5.70 -21.02
N ASP A 17 -6.34 5.32 -20.07
CA ASP A 17 -6.74 4.97 -18.71
C ASP A 17 -7.11 6.20 -17.86
N VAL A 18 -6.47 7.34 -18.10
CA VAL A 18 -6.75 8.60 -17.40
C VAL A 18 -7.94 9.36 -18.03
N LEU A 19 -8.24 9.14 -19.31
CA LEU A 19 -9.31 9.85 -20.03
C LEU A 19 -10.69 9.78 -19.33
N PRO A 20 -11.16 8.64 -18.80
CA PRO A 20 -12.43 8.57 -18.08
C PRO A 20 -12.45 9.44 -16.82
N ILE A 21 -11.34 9.47 -16.08
CA ILE A 21 -11.20 10.30 -14.87
C ILE A 21 -11.24 11.77 -15.26
N ALA A 22 -10.49 12.16 -16.29
CA ALA A 22 -10.52 13.53 -16.82
C ALA A 22 -11.93 13.91 -17.30
N ALA A 23 -12.62 13.02 -18.02
CA ALA A 23 -13.97 13.24 -18.49
C ALA A 23 -14.96 13.46 -17.34
N ILE A 24 -14.85 12.68 -16.26
CA ILE A 24 -15.68 12.87 -15.05
C ILE A 24 -15.36 14.21 -14.39
N ILE A 25 -14.08 14.55 -14.20
CA ILE A 25 -13.68 15.81 -13.54
C ILE A 25 -14.17 17.02 -14.33
N PHE A 26 -13.88 17.08 -15.64
CA PHE A 26 -14.33 18.18 -16.48
C PHE A 26 -15.85 18.17 -16.66
N GLY A 27 -16.48 16.99 -16.75
CA GLY A 27 -17.92 16.85 -16.78
C GLY A 27 -18.59 17.42 -15.52
N MET A 28 -18.10 17.07 -14.33
CA MET A 28 -18.58 17.64 -13.06
C MET A 28 -18.34 19.15 -13.01
N GLN A 29 -17.18 19.62 -13.45
CA GLN A 29 -16.83 21.04 -13.43
C GLN A 29 -17.74 21.88 -14.35
N PHE A 30 -17.97 21.43 -15.59
CA PHE A 30 -18.72 22.19 -16.59
C PHE A 30 -20.23 21.98 -16.49
N LEU A 31 -20.70 20.75 -16.24
CA LEU A 31 -22.13 20.42 -16.22
C LEU A 31 -22.79 20.66 -14.86
N VAL A 32 -22.13 20.25 -13.78
CA VAL A 32 -22.70 20.27 -12.42
C VAL A 32 -22.34 21.56 -11.68
N ILE A 33 -21.04 21.85 -11.54
CA ILE A 33 -20.55 23.03 -10.82
C ILE A 33 -20.75 24.32 -11.63
N ARG A 34 -20.78 24.20 -12.97
CA ARG A 34 -21.01 25.30 -13.93
C ARG A 34 -20.05 26.47 -13.73
N ARG A 35 -18.78 26.19 -13.41
CA ARG A 35 -17.72 27.20 -13.27
C ARG A 35 -16.57 26.94 -14.21
N PRO A 36 -15.95 27.98 -14.79
CA PRO A 36 -14.74 27.80 -15.59
C PRO A 36 -13.61 27.24 -14.72
N VAL A 37 -12.74 26.45 -15.33
CA VAL A 37 -11.56 25.87 -14.66
C VAL A 37 -10.60 27.00 -14.29
N PRO A 38 -10.29 27.22 -13.00
CA PRO A 38 -9.31 28.21 -12.59
C PRO A 38 -7.93 27.84 -13.16
N ASN A 39 -7.22 28.82 -13.72
CA ASN A 39 -5.84 28.64 -14.23
C ASN A 39 -5.70 27.49 -15.24
N LEU A 40 -6.58 27.40 -16.24
CA LEU A 40 -6.61 26.31 -17.23
C LEU A 40 -5.24 25.96 -17.83
N ARG A 41 -4.41 26.96 -18.17
CA ARG A 41 -3.04 26.73 -18.69
C ARG A 41 -2.18 25.93 -17.71
N ARG A 42 -2.25 26.26 -16.41
CA ARG A 42 -1.49 25.56 -15.35
C ARG A 42 -2.03 24.14 -15.15
N VAL A 43 -3.34 23.96 -15.22
CA VAL A 43 -3.98 22.64 -15.14
C VAL A 43 -3.55 21.74 -16.31
N LEU A 44 -3.60 22.25 -17.54
CA LEU A 44 -3.20 21.50 -18.73
C LEU A 44 -1.71 21.13 -18.73
N LEU A 45 -0.84 22.06 -18.33
CA LEU A 45 0.59 21.77 -18.18
C LEU A 45 0.85 20.75 -17.06
N GLY A 46 0.19 20.90 -15.91
CA GLY A 46 0.28 19.92 -14.83
C GLY A 46 -0.18 18.54 -15.26
N PHE A 47 -1.30 18.45 -15.99
CA PHE A 47 -1.82 17.20 -16.52
C PHE A 47 -0.84 16.54 -17.51
N LEU A 48 -0.20 17.33 -18.39
CA LEU A 48 0.84 16.83 -19.29
C LEU A 48 2.03 16.25 -18.53
N PHE A 49 2.53 16.96 -17.51
CA PHE A 49 3.63 16.47 -16.68
C PHE A 49 3.26 15.21 -15.89
N VAL A 50 2.03 15.10 -15.40
CA VAL A 50 1.52 13.89 -14.73
C VAL A 50 1.48 12.71 -15.70
N LEU A 51 0.97 12.90 -16.93
CA LEU A 51 0.93 11.83 -17.94
C LEU A 51 2.33 11.34 -18.31
N LEU A 52 3.25 12.27 -18.59
CA LEU A 52 4.64 11.93 -18.90
C LEU A 52 5.32 11.23 -17.72
N GLY A 53 5.15 11.76 -16.51
CA GLY A 53 5.70 11.18 -15.30
C GLY A 53 5.17 9.77 -15.03
N LEU A 54 3.86 9.56 -15.17
CA LEU A 54 3.23 8.26 -14.97
C LEU A 54 3.68 7.23 -16.01
N ALA A 55 3.79 7.61 -17.28
CA ALA A 55 4.28 6.72 -18.33
C ALA A 55 5.75 6.31 -18.09
N LEU A 56 6.63 7.27 -17.80
CA LEU A 56 8.04 6.99 -17.50
C LEU A 56 8.19 6.11 -16.24
N PHE A 57 7.36 6.37 -15.22
CA PHE A 57 7.33 5.60 -13.99
C PHE A 57 6.86 4.15 -14.23
N LEU A 58 5.81 3.92 -15.02
CA LEU A 58 5.33 2.58 -15.39
C LEU A 58 6.37 1.80 -16.20
N VAL A 59 7.03 2.44 -17.17
CA VAL A 59 8.14 1.80 -17.90
C VAL A 59 9.29 1.44 -16.95
N GLY A 60 9.64 2.35 -16.03
CA GLY A 60 10.67 2.09 -15.02
C GLY A 60 10.31 0.91 -14.12
N LEU A 61 9.04 0.76 -13.74
CA LEU A 61 8.55 -0.38 -12.97
C LEU A 61 8.69 -1.69 -13.73
N GLU A 62 8.21 -1.73 -14.98
CA GLU A 62 8.21 -2.95 -15.79
C GLU A 62 9.62 -3.41 -16.12
N LYS A 63 10.54 -2.48 -16.42
CA LYS A 63 11.92 -2.82 -16.82
C LYS A 63 12.85 -3.06 -15.64
N ALA A 64 12.62 -2.46 -14.47
CA ALA A 64 13.52 -2.57 -13.33
C ALA A 64 12.91 -3.33 -12.15
N LEU A 65 11.81 -2.82 -11.59
CA LEU A 65 11.28 -3.32 -10.32
C LEU A 65 10.58 -4.67 -10.46
N PHE A 66 9.90 -4.92 -11.57
CA PHE A 66 9.21 -6.21 -11.81
C PHE A 66 10.22 -7.35 -12.00
N PRO A 67 11.27 -7.23 -12.84
CA PRO A 67 12.32 -8.22 -12.94
C PRO A 67 13.07 -8.42 -11.63
N LEU A 68 13.36 -7.33 -10.89
CA LEU A 68 14.01 -7.43 -9.58
C LEU A 68 13.18 -8.26 -8.60
N GLY A 69 11.87 -8.00 -8.50
CA GLY A 69 10.96 -8.78 -7.67
C GLY A 69 10.93 -10.26 -8.07
N LYS A 70 10.91 -10.57 -9.36
CA LYS A 70 10.96 -11.95 -9.88
C LYS A 70 12.27 -12.66 -9.54
N ILE A 71 13.42 -12.01 -9.77
CA ILE A 71 14.73 -12.57 -9.46
C ILE A 71 14.87 -12.82 -7.96
N MET A 72 14.45 -11.86 -7.12
CA MET A 72 14.46 -12.03 -5.67
C MET A 72 13.55 -13.16 -5.23
N ALA A 73 12.32 -13.24 -5.76
CA ALA A 73 11.42 -14.35 -5.47
C ALA A 73 12.06 -15.69 -5.87
N GLN A 74 12.62 -15.80 -7.08
CA GLN A 74 13.30 -17.02 -7.54
C GLN A 74 14.45 -17.42 -6.63
N GLN A 75 15.34 -16.49 -6.26
CA GLN A 75 16.50 -16.78 -5.41
C GLN A 75 16.09 -17.14 -3.98
N LEU A 76 15.11 -16.44 -3.40
CA LEU A 76 14.65 -16.68 -2.04
C LEU A 76 13.73 -17.91 -1.91
N THR A 77 13.17 -18.38 -3.03
CA THR A 77 12.37 -19.61 -3.09
C THR A 77 13.14 -20.79 -3.67
N ASP A 78 14.42 -20.62 -4.04
CA ASP A 78 15.26 -21.66 -4.61
C ASP A 78 15.44 -22.81 -3.59
N PRO A 79 15.14 -24.07 -3.96
CA PRO A 79 15.33 -25.21 -3.08
C PRO A 79 16.74 -25.33 -2.53
N ALA A 80 17.79 -24.96 -3.28
CA ALA A 80 19.17 -24.97 -2.82
C ALA A 80 19.43 -23.90 -1.74
N PHE A 81 18.86 -22.70 -1.90
CA PHE A 81 18.94 -21.64 -0.90
C PHE A 81 18.18 -22.01 0.37
N LEU A 82 16.98 -22.60 0.21
CA LEU A 82 16.16 -23.06 1.34
C LEU A 82 16.81 -24.26 2.03
N ALA A 83 17.44 -25.17 1.29
CA ALA A 83 18.17 -26.31 1.84
C ALA A 83 19.49 -25.92 2.52
N ALA A 84 20.17 -24.86 2.09
CA ALA A 84 21.31 -24.31 2.83
C ALA A 84 20.93 -23.76 4.22
N SER A 85 19.63 -23.49 4.45
CA SER A 85 19.10 -23.13 5.77
C SER A 85 18.62 -24.34 6.60
N LEU A 86 18.73 -25.56 6.07
CA LEU A 86 18.39 -26.82 6.72
C LEU A 86 19.66 -27.48 7.26
N ASP A 87 19.82 -27.54 8.59
CA ASP A 87 20.86 -28.35 9.25
C ASP A 87 20.61 -29.87 9.11
N SER A 88 19.47 -30.30 8.55
CA SER A 88 19.15 -31.71 8.35
C SER A 88 18.48 -31.98 7.00
N VAL A 89 19.08 -32.89 6.23
CA VAL A 89 18.62 -33.37 4.94
C VAL A 89 17.40 -34.27 5.16
N GLY A 90 16.19 -33.77 4.89
CA GLY A 90 15.00 -34.65 4.84
C GLY A 90 13.65 -34.02 5.14
N GLU A 91 13.56 -32.80 5.68
CA GLU A 91 12.25 -32.18 5.94
C GLU A 91 11.63 -31.58 4.67
N LEU A 92 10.34 -31.90 4.44
CA LEU A 92 9.48 -31.22 3.48
C LEU A 92 9.56 -29.71 3.75
N LEU A 93 9.69 -28.90 2.69
CA LEU A 93 9.70 -27.44 2.74
C LEU A 93 8.56 -26.89 3.61
N GLN A 94 8.87 -26.55 4.86
CA GLN A 94 7.96 -25.90 5.79
C GLN A 94 7.92 -24.39 5.55
N TRP A 95 6.81 -23.77 5.95
CA TRP A 95 6.58 -22.32 5.82
C TRP A 95 7.65 -21.44 6.50
N HIS A 96 8.36 -21.98 7.50
CA HIS A 96 9.42 -21.28 8.24
C HIS A 96 10.68 -21.00 7.39
N HIS A 97 10.98 -21.81 6.37
CA HIS A 97 12.19 -21.60 5.54
C HIS A 97 12.09 -20.35 4.67
N TYR A 98 10.87 -19.90 4.39
CA TYR A 98 10.59 -18.69 3.60
C TYR A 98 10.69 -17.39 4.40
N LYS A 99 11.28 -17.40 5.61
CA LYS A 99 11.44 -16.22 6.48
C LYS A 99 12.05 -15.00 5.75
N TRP A 100 13.00 -15.23 4.85
CA TRP A 100 13.63 -14.14 4.07
C TRP A 100 12.69 -13.53 3.04
N VAL A 101 11.77 -14.31 2.47
CA VAL A 101 10.69 -13.79 1.61
C VAL A 101 9.78 -12.88 2.43
N TYR A 102 9.38 -13.29 3.63
CA TYR A 102 8.50 -12.47 4.48
C TYR A 102 9.17 -11.17 4.94
N LEU A 103 10.46 -11.24 5.30
CA LEU A 103 11.23 -10.06 5.68
C LEU A 103 11.41 -9.09 4.51
N PHE A 104 11.70 -9.61 3.31
CA PHE A 104 11.80 -8.80 2.10
C PHE A 104 10.46 -8.15 1.76
N ALA A 105 9.38 -8.92 1.81
CA ALA A 105 8.01 -8.46 1.59
C ALA A 105 7.64 -7.34 2.58
N PHE A 106 8.00 -7.51 3.85
CA PHE A 106 7.86 -6.48 4.89
C PHE A 106 8.66 -5.22 4.55
N ALA A 107 9.94 -5.36 4.23
CA ALA A 107 10.83 -4.22 3.96
C ALA A 107 10.39 -3.41 2.74
N ILE A 108 10.03 -4.08 1.64
CA ILE A 108 9.51 -3.42 0.43
C ILE A 108 8.16 -2.76 0.72
N GLY A 109 7.25 -3.43 1.42
CA GLY A 109 5.98 -2.87 1.83
C GLY A 109 6.13 -1.60 2.66
N PHE A 110 7.05 -1.61 3.63
CA PHE A 110 7.37 -0.45 4.45
C PHE A 110 7.97 0.69 3.61
N ALA A 111 9.01 0.40 2.83
CA ALA A 111 9.77 1.40 2.09
C ALA A 111 8.92 2.10 1.02
N THR A 112 8.14 1.33 0.25
CA THR A 112 7.28 1.86 -0.82
C THR A 112 6.18 2.76 -0.26
N THR A 113 5.51 2.29 0.79
CA THR A 113 4.45 3.06 1.46
C THR A 113 5.00 4.35 2.07
N LEU A 114 6.17 4.30 2.69
CA LEU A 114 6.80 5.49 3.26
C LEU A 114 7.22 6.49 2.16
N ALA A 115 7.63 6.00 1.00
CA ALA A 115 7.98 6.80 -0.17
C ALA A 115 6.76 7.37 -0.91
N GLU A 116 5.55 6.89 -0.61
CA GLU A 116 4.33 7.29 -1.30
C GLU A 116 3.98 8.77 -1.03
N PRO A 117 3.89 9.62 -2.08
CA PRO A 117 3.62 11.05 -1.91
C PRO A 117 2.17 11.34 -1.51
N SER A 118 1.21 10.51 -1.95
CA SER A 118 -0.20 10.62 -1.56
C SER A 118 -0.37 10.46 -0.06
N LEU A 119 0.38 9.54 0.57
CA LEU A 119 0.37 9.32 2.01
C LEU A 119 0.90 10.53 2.78
N LEU A 120 1.95 11.18 2.26
CA LEU A 120 2.45 12.43 2.86
C LEU A 120 1.38 13.53 2.80
N ALA A 121 0.70 13.69 1.67
CA ALA A 121 -0.36 14.69 1.52
C ALA A 121 -1.53 14.44 2.50
N VAL A 122 -1.99 13.20 2.62
CA VAL A 122 -3.05 12.82 3.56
C VAL A 122 -2.61 13.03 5.01
N ALA A 123 -1.36 12.71 5.34
CA ALA A 123 -0.83 12.91 6.69
C ALA A 123 -0.69 14.39 7.08
N ILE A 124 -0.26 15.25 6.15
CA ILE A 124 -0.27 16.70 6.35
C ILE A 124 -1.71 17.18 6.57
N LYS A 125 -2.65 16.72 5.74
CA LYS A 125 -4.03 17.17 5.86
C LYS A 125 -4.67 16.72 7.17
N ALA A 126 -4.40 15.48 7.60
CA ALA A 126 -4.82 14.95 8.88
C ALA A 126 -4.28 15.77 10.06
N ASN A 127 -3.01 16.19 10.00
CA ASN A 127 -2.40 17.02 11.02
C ASN A 127 -3.08 18.40 11.12
N GLU A 128 -3.33 19.06 9.99
CA GLU A 128 -4.03 20.35 9.94
C GLU A 128 -5.46 20.27 10.51
N VAL A 129 -6.25 19.30 10.06
CA VAL A 129 -7.66 19.20 10.47
C VAL A 129 -7.84 18.68 11.91
N SER A 130 -6.83 17.99 12.45
CA SER A 130 -6.83 17.51 13.83
C SER A 130 -6.23 18.49 14.84
N GLY A 131 -5.81 19.68 14.40
CA GLY A 131 -5.14 20.66 15.27
C GLY A 131 -3.81 20.14 15.85
N GLY A 132 -3.10 19.29 15.10
CA GLY A 132 -1.83 18.70 15.52
C GLY A 132 -1.93 17.40 16.32
N ALA A 133 -3.13 16.93 16.68
CA ALA A 133 -3.31 15.70 17.45
C ALA A 133 -2.83 14.43 16.71
N ILE A 134 -2.85 14.45 15.38
CA ILE A 134 -2.31 13.38 14.52
C ILE A 134 -0.98 13.88 13.93
N GLY A 135 0.13 13.32 14.39
CA GLY A 135 1.46 13.67 13.87
C GLY A 135 1.67 13.15 12.45
N VAL A 136 2.23 13.99 11.56
CA VAL A 136 2.49 13.64 10.15
C VAL A 136 3.38 12.39 10.04
N VAL A 137 4.52 12.37 10.75
CA VAL A 137 5.46 11.23 10.72
C VAL A 137 4.84 10.00 11.39
N GLY A 138 4.12 10.19 12.51
CA GLY A 138 3.49 9.11 13.24
C GLY A 138 2.47 8.35 12.40
N LEU A 139 1.60 9.08 11.69
CA LEU A 139 0.62 8.49 10.78
C LEU A 139 1.30 7.76 9.62
N ARG A 140 2.32 8.37 8.99
CA ARG A 140 3.05 7.76 7.87
C ARG A 140 3.69 6.43 8.27
N VAL A 141 4.36 6.41 9.42
CA VAL A 141 5.01 5.19 9.92
C VAL A 141 3.96 4.14 10.31
N ALA A 142 2.85 4.53 10.93
CA ALA A 142 1.77 3.60 11.26
C ALA A 142 1.19 2.93 10.00
N VAL A 143 0.91 3.72 8.97
CA VAL A 143 0.41 3.20 7.67
C VAL A 143 1.44 2.30 7.02
N ALA A 144 2.72 2.71 6.94
CA ALA A 144 3.79 1.92 6.36
C ALA A 144 4.01 0.58 7.09
N LEU A 145 3.91 0.57 8.42
CA LEU A 145 3.94 -0.67 9.21
C LEU A 145 2.73 -1.56 8.92
N GLY A 146 1.53 -0.97 8.81
CA GLY A 146 0.33 -1.70 8.39
C GLY A 146 0.54 -2.41 7.05
N VAL A 147 0.95 -1.67 6.02
CA VAL A 147 1.25 -2.24 4.70
C VAL A 147 2.31 -3.34 4.78
N ALA A 148 3.41 -3.09 5.49
CA ALA A 148 4.51 -4.05 5.64
C ALA A 148 4.06 -5.37 6.27
N VAL A 149 3.28 -5.31 7.35
CA VAL A 149 2.70 -6.49 8.00
C VAL A 149 1.72 -7.20 7.06
N GLY A 150 0.84 -6.44 6.39
CA GLY A 150 -0.14 -7.00 5.46
C GLY A 150 0.54 -7.75 4.31
N ILE A 151 1.54 -7.15 3.68
CA ILE A 151 2.28 -7.76 2.57
C ILE A 151 3.07 -8.98 3.04
N ALA A 152 3.71 -8.93 4.21
CA ALA A 152 4.40 -10.10 4.77
C ALA A 152 3.44 -11.25 5.07
N LEU A 153 2.25 -10.95 5.61
CA LEU A 153 1.21 -11.95 5.85
C LEU A 153 0.64 -12.51 4.54
N GLY A 154 0.47 -11.67 3.52
CA GLY A 154 0.03 -12.12 2.21
C GLY A 154 1.09 -12.99 1.51
N ALA A 155 2.39 -12.69 1.67
CA ALA A 155 3.47 -13.55 1.20
C ALA A 155 3.44 -14.91 1.93
N TYR A 156 3.25 -14.92 3.24
CA TYR A 156 3.01 -16.14 4.02
C TYR A 156 1.81 -16.94 3.49
N ARG A 157 0.70 -16.26 3.17
CA ARG A 157 -0.49 -16.87 2.60
C ARG A 157 -0.22 -17.49 1.22
N ILE A 158 0.56 -16.84 0.36
CA ILE A 158 0.96 -17.38 -0.96
C ILE A 158 1.78 -18.66 -0.78
N VAL A 159 2.75 -18.66 0.14
CA VAL A 159 3.62 -19.82 0.41
C VAL A 159 2.81 -21.00 0.97
N THR A 160 1.95 -20.73 1.96
CA THR A 160 1.16 -21.77 2.63
C THR A 160 -0.05 -22.25 1.83
N GLY A 161 -0.51 -21.44 0.87
CA GLY A 161 -1.67 -21.78 0.05
C GLY A 161 -3.01 -21.66 0.73
N LEU A 162 -3.08 -20.95 1.86
CA LEU A 162 -4.33 -20.77 2.59
C LEU A 162 -5.35 -19.95 1.77
N PRO A 163 -6.66 -20.11 1.99
CA PRO A 163 -7.67 -19.37 1.25
C PRO A 163 -7.61 -17.87 1.58
N LEU A 164 -7.68 -17.00 0.57
CA LEU A 164 -7.60 -15.54 0.74
C LEU A 164 -8.80 -15.02 1.54
N GLU A 165 -9.98 -15.55 1.26
CA GLU A 165 -11.26 -15.18 1.86
C GLU A 165 -11.22 -15.21 3.38
N ASN A 166 -10.54 -16.20 3.99
CA ASN A 166 -10.44 -16.32 5.43
C ASN A 166 -9.71 -15.12 6.06
N PHE A 167 -8.62 -14.67 5.45
CA PHE A 167 -7.87 -13.51 5.93
C PHE A 167 -8.65 -12.23 5.76
N ILE A 168 -9.32 -12.06 4.63
CA ILE A 168 -10.10 -10.86 4.34
C ILE A 168 -11.31 -10.76 5.27
N ILE A 169 -12.05 -11.86 5.48
CA ILE A 169 -13.18 -11.90 6.41
C ILE A 169 -12.72 -11.56 7.83
N VAL A 170 -11.66 -12.22 8.33
CA VAL A 170 -11.13 -11.94 9.68
C VAL A 170 -10.65 -10.50 9.79
N GLY A 171 -9.91 -9.99 8.81
CA GLY A 171 -9.43 -8.62 8.82
C GLY A 171 -10.57 -7.60 8.80
N TYR A 172 -11.64 -7.83 8.04
CA TYR A 172 -12.82 -6.96 8.07
C TYR A 172 -13.57 -7.01 9.40
N VAL A 173 -13.69 -8.19 10.03
CA VAL A 173 -14.25 -8.30 11.38
C VAL A 173 -13.45 -7.46 12.37
N VAL A 174 -12.12 -7.51 12.30
CA VAL A 174 -11.23 -6.68 13.13
C VAL A 174 -11.43 -5.19 12.83
N VAL A 175 -11.44 -4.79 11.56
CA VAL A 175 -11.67 -3.38 11.16
C VAL A 175 -13.03 -2.88 11.65
N MET A 176 -14.09 -3.67 11.51
CA MET A 176 -15.43 -3.33 11.99
C MET A 176 -15.43 -3.14 13.51
N ALA A 177 -14.82 -4.07 14.25
CA ALA A 177 -14.68 -3.96 15.69
C ALA A 177 -13.89 -2.69 16.09
N GLN A 178 -12.74 -2.44 15.48
CA GLN A 178 -11.94 -1.23 15.74
C GLN A 178 -12.70 0.06 15.40
N THR A 179 -13.50 0.04 14.33
CA THR A 179 -14.31 1.20 13.90
C THR A 179 -15.33 1.59 14.97
N LEU A 180 -15.92 0.63 15.69
CA LEU A 180 -16.89 0.90 16.77
C LEU A 180 -16.27 1.69 17.94
N PHE A 181 -14.96 1.52 18.19
CA PHE A 181 -14.25 2.18 19.28
C PHE A 181 -13.43 3.40 18.84
N ALA A 182 -13.34 3.67 17.53
CA ALA A 182 -12.50 4.73 16.99
C ALA A 182 -13.19 6.11 17.01
N PRO A 183 -12.44 7.21 17.20
CA PRO A 183 -12.97 8.57 17.06
C PRO A 183 -13.48 8.83 15.64
N LYS A 184 -14.67 9.45 15.52
CA LYS A 184 -15.33 9.72 14.23
C LYS A 184 -14.42 10.42 13.20
N MET A 185 -13.58 11.35 13.67
CA MET A 185 -12.64 12.10 12.82
C MET A 185 -11.61 11.21 12.11
N ILE A 186 -11.23 10.07 12.72
CA ILE A 186 -10.15 9.22 12.24
C ILE A 186 -10.67 8.06 11.39
N ILE A 187 -11.96 7.72 11.50
CA ILE A 187 -12.58 6.67 10.69
C ILE A 187 -12.42 7.00 9.21
N ALA A 188 -12.83 8.20 8.77
CA ALA A 188 -12.69 8.61 7.37
C ALA A 188 -11.23 8.54 6.90
N LEU A 189 -10.29 9.02 7.73
CA LEU A 189 -8.86 8.98 7.44
C LEU A 189 -8.32 7.55 7.32
N ALA A 190 -8.77 6.63 8.18
CA ALA A 190 -8.32 5.24 8.17
C ALA A 190 -8.75 4.53 6.88
N TYR A 191 -10.00 4.70 6.46
CA TYR A 191 -10.50 4.10 5.22
C TYR A 191 -9.90 4.75 3.97
N ASP A 192 -9.62 6.06 4.00
CA ASP A 192 -8.91 6.75 2.92
C ASP A 192 -7.45 6.27 2.82
N SER A 193 -6.81 5.98 3.96
CA SER A 193 -5.43 5.47 4.01
C SER A 193 -5.27 4.13 3.28
N GLY A 194 -6.29 3.26 3.27
CA GLY A 194 -6.28 2.04 2.46
C GLY A 194 -6.24 2.33 0.96
N GLY A 195 -7.01 3.32 0.50
CA GLY A 195 -7.00 3.77 -0.90
C GLY A 195 -5.68 4.46 -1.28
N VAL A 196 -5.12 5.25 -0.38
CA VAL A 196 -3.83 5.91 -0.52
C VAL A 196 -2.70 4.89 -0.71
N THR A 197 -2.71 3.79 0.04
CA THR A 197 -1.69 2.73 -0.11
C THR A 197 -1.85 1.91 -1.38
N THR A 198 -2.98 2.08 -2.09
CA THR A 198 -3.16 1.54 -3.45
C THR A 198 -2.78 2.51 -4.57
N SER A 199 -2.00 3.54 -4.26
CA SER A 199 -1.60 4.52 -5.28
C SER A 199 -0.36 4.12 -6.06
N THR A 200 0.15 5.09 -6.81
CA THR A 200 1.09 4.92 -7.92
C THR A 200 2.37 4.18 -7.55
N VAL A 201 2.95 4.42 -6.37
CA VAL A 201 4.23 3.77 -6.02
C VAL A 201 4.00 2.35 -5.54
N THR A 202 3.08 2.15 -4.61
CA THR A 202 2.97 0.90 -3.84
C THR A 202 2.39 -0.26 -4.67
N VAL A 203 1.29 -0.06 -5.40
CA VAL A 203 0.58 -1.17 -6.07
C VAL A 203 1.44 -1.90 -7.10
N PRO A 204 2.16 -1.24 -8.01
CA PRO A 204 2.92 -1.95 -9.01
C PRO A 204 4.02 -2.82 -8.38
N LEU A 205 4.71 -2.34 -7.34
CA LEU A 205 5.72 -3.15 -6.64
C LEU A 205 5.10 -4.34 -5.91
N VAL A 206 3.98 -4.12 -5.21
CA VAL A 206 3.26 -5.20 -4.52
C VAL A 206 2.76 -6.24 -5.52
N THR A 207 2.22 -5.81 -6.64
CA THR A 207 1.72 -6.70 -7.71
C THR A 207 2.85 -7.51 -8.29
N ALA A 208 4.01 -6.90 -8.57
CA ALA A 208 5.17 -7.60 -9.08
C ALA A 208 5.75 -8.62 -8.09
N LEU A 209 5.82 -8.26 -6.81
CA LEU A 209 6.22 -9.17 -5.74
C LEU A 209 5.23 -10.35 -5.66
N GLY A 210 3.94 -10.07 -5.65
CA GLY A 210 2.87 -11.08 -5.56
C GLY A 210 2.86 -12.03 -6.75
N LEU A 211 2.87 -11.51 -7.98
CA LEU A 211 2.95 -12.32 -9.20
C LEU A 211 4.26 -13.09 -9.27
N GLY A 212 5.39 -12.46 -8.92
CA GLY A 212 6.70 -13.09 -8.89
C GLY A 212 6.71 -14.29 -7.95
N LEU A 213 6.32 -14.09 -6.70
CA LEU A 213 6.26 -15.15 -5.69
C LEU A 213 5.27 -16.25 -6.06
N ALA A 214 4.06 -15.91 -6.48
CA ALA A 214 3.06 -16.89 -6.89
C ALA A 214 3.47 -17.67 -8.15
N SER A 215 4.32 -17.11 -9.02
CA SER A 215 4.84 -17.82 -10.19
C SER A 215 5.98 -18.80 -9.87
N THR A 216 6.65 -18.64 -8.72
CA THR A 216 7.76 -19.53 -8.32
C THR A 216 7.34 -20.58 -7.29
N VAL A 217 6.24 -20.37 -6.57
CA VAL A 217 5.71 -21.35 -5.61
C VAL A 217 4.83 -22.39 -6.35
N PRO A 218 5.15 -23.70 -6.27
CA PRO A 218 4.35 -24.74 -6.93
C PRO A 218 2.89 -24.76 -6.47
N GLY A 219 1.97 -24.96 -7.41
CA GLY A 219 0.54 -25.07 -7.13
C GLY A 219 -0.17 -23.74 -6.85
N ARG A 220 0.45 -22.60 -7.18
CA ARG A 220 -0.14 -21.27 -7.02
C ARG A 220 -0.54 -20.66 -8.36
N SER A 221 -1.59 -19.85 -8.31
CA SER A 221 -2.08 -19.08 -9.43
C SER A 221 -1.54 -17.66 -9.32
N ALA A 222 -0.72 -17.24 -10.28
CA ALA A 222 -0.19 -15.87 -10.33
C ALA A 222 -1.32 -14.83 -10.31
N LEU A 223 -2.46 -15.12 -10.95
CA LEU A 223 -3.63 -14.25 -10.99
C LEU A 223 -4.36 -14.21 -9.65
N LEU A 224 -4.77 -15.35 -9.09
CA LEU A 224 -5.58 -15.35 -7.86
C LEU A 224 -4.73 -15.04 -6.62
N ASP A 225 -3.55 -15.67 -6.53
CA ASP A 225 -2.71 -15.56 -5.35
C ASP A 225 -1.84 -14.30 -5.35
N GLY A 226 -1.34 -13.91 -6.52
CA GLY A 226 -0.50 -12.73 -6.67
C GLY A 226 -1.25 -11.41 -6.50
N PHE A 227 -2.41 -11.24 -7.16
CA PHE A 227 -3.23 -10.02 -6.98
C PHE A 227 -3.85 -9.92 -5.59
N GLY A 228 -4.10 -11.05 -4.90
CA GLY A 228 -4.60 -11.07 -3.53
C GLY A 228 -3.74 -10.27 -2.54
N LEU A 229 -2.45 -10.07 -2.85
CA LEU A 229 -1.52 -9.27 -2.05
C LEU A 229 -1.94 -7.79 -1.94
N ILE A 230 -2.63 -7.26 -2.95
CA ILE A 230 -3.15 -5.87 -2.96
C ILE A 230 -4.24 -5.71 -1.89
N ALA A 231 -5.06 -6.75 -1.66
CA ALA A 231 -6.10 -6.70 -0.64
C ALA A 231 -5.49 -6.56 0.77
N PHE A 232 -4.39 -7.26 1.05
CA PHE A 232 -3.64 -7.09 2.29
C PHE A 232 -3.01 -5.70 2.42
N ALA A 233 -2.42 -5.20 1.33
CA ALA A 233 -1.85 -3.86 1.28
C ALA A 233 -2.89 -2.75 1.52
N SER A 234 -4.18 -3.02 1.30
CA SER A 234 -5.27 -2.07 1.54
C SER A 234 -5.88 -2.21 2.94
N LEU A 235 -6.05 -3.45 3.43
CA LEU A 235 -6.77 -3.74 4.66
C LEU A 235 -5.96 -3.43 5.92
N PHE A 236 -4.67 -3.76 5.92
CA PHE A 236 -3.83 -3.58 7.09
C PHE A 236 -3.52 -2.11 7.44
N PRO A 237 -3.37 -1.19 6.47
CA PRO A 237 -3.31 0.25 6.76
C PRO A 237 -4.50 0.77 7.53
N ILE A 238 -5.71 0.33 7.19
CA ILE A 238 -6.93 0.72 7.90
C ILE A 238 -6.82 0.29 9.36
N MET A 239 -6.45 -0.98 9.60
CA MET A 239 -6.26 -1.51 10.95
C MET A 239 -5.17 -0.76 11.73
N ALA A 240 -4.07 -0.41 11.06
CA ALA A 240 -2.96 0.31 11.66
C ALA A 240 -3.32 1.76 12.03
N VAL A 241 -4.06 2.47 11.17
CA VAL A 241 -4.52 3.84 11.45
C VAL A 241 -5.56 3.85 12.57
N LEU A 242 -6.52 2.93 12.56
CA LEU A 242 -7.48 2.80 13.66
C LEU A 242 -6.79 2.46 14.99
N GLY A 243 -5.79 1.58 14.98
CA GLY A 243 -4.99 1.27 16.16
C GLY A 243 -4.16 2.47 16.65
N TYR A 244 -3.47 3.16 15.73
CA TYR A 244 -2.70 4.36 16.03
C TYR A 244 -3.56 5.47 16.64
N ALA A 245 -4.76 5.67 16.09
CA ALA A 245 -5.76 6.61 16.57
C ALA A 245 -6.17 6.36 18.02
N GLN A 246 -6.53 5.12 18.33
CA GLN A 246 -6.95 4.71 19.67
C GLN A 246 -5.80 4.87 20.68
N LEU A 247 -4.58 4.49 20.29
CA LEU A 247 -3.37 4.67 21.12
C LEU A 247 -3.05 6.15 21.37
N SER A 248 -3.15 7.00 20.33
CA SER A 248 -2.91 8.44 20.45
C SER A 248 -3.93 9.10 21.40
N GLN A 249 -5.22 8.78 21.23
CA GLN A 249 -6.28 9.30 22.09
C GLN A 249 -6.11 8.84 23.55
N TRP A 250 -5.74 7.59 23.77
CA TRP A 250 -5.49 7.05 25.10
C TRP A 250 -4.32 7.77 25.80
N LYS A 251 -3.22 8.03 25.07
CA LYS A 251 -2.10 8.83 25.59
C LYS A 251 -2.52 10.27 25.93
N ALA A 252 -3.28 10.92 25.04
CA ALA A 252 -3.76 12.28 25.25
C ALA A 252 -4.64 12.40 26.50
N ARG A 253 -5.58 11.46 26.71
CA ARG A 253 -6.40 11.41 27.93
C ARG A 253 -5.58 11.23 29.20
N ARG A 254 -4.57 10.34 29.18
CA ARG A 254 -3.68 10.14 30.33
C ARG A 254 -2.87 11.39 30.69
N GLN A 255 -2.40 12.13 29.70
CA GLN A 255 -1.67 13.38 29.92
C GLN A 255 -2.56 14.47 30.52
N GLN A 256 -3.80 14.61 30.04
CA GLN A 256 -4.77 15.55 30.60
C GLN A 256 -5.10 15.24 32.06
N VAL A 257 -5.34 13.96 32.40
CA VAL A 257 -5.59 13.53 33.79
C VAL A 257 -4.37 13.81 34.67
N ALA A 258 -3.17 13.47 34.21
CA ALA A 258 -1.94 13.71 34.98
C ALA A 258 -1.67 15.21 35.20
N GLN A 259 -2.04 16.07 34.25
CA GLN A 259 -1.86 17.52 34.37
C GLN A 259 -2.88 18.15 35.32
N GLN A 260 -4.14 17.71 35.27
CA GLN A 260 -5.16 18.12 36.25
C GLN A 260 -4.82 17.67 37.68
N SER A 261 -4.20 16.49 37.86
CA SER A 261 -3.73 16.06 39.18
C SER A 261 -2.62 16.95 39.73
N ARG A 262 -1.74 17.49 38.87
CA ARG A 262 -0.66 18.42 39.27
C ARG A 262 -1.13 19.84 39.52
N GLU A 263 -2.23 20.27 38.90
CA GLU A 263 -2.83 21.59 39.15
C GLU A 263 -3.69 21.61 40.43
N ASN A 264 -4.08 20.44 40.94
CA ASN A 264 -4.88 20.29 42.15
C ASN A 264 -4.06 19.95 43.42
N GLU A 265 -2.75 19.77 43.30
CA GLU A 265 -1.78 19.68 44.41
C GLU A 265 -1.11 21.04 44.65
#